data_AF-A0A098EW86-F1
#
_entry.id   AF-A0A098EW86-F1
#
_cell.length_a   1.000
_cell.length_b   1.000
_cell.length_c   1.000
_cell.angle_alpha   90.00
_cell.angle_beta   90.00
_cell.angle_gamma   90.00
#
_symmetry.space_group_name_H-M   'P 1'
#
loop_
_entity.id
_entity.type
_entity.pdbx_description
1 polymer ?
#
loop_
_entity_poly.entity_id
_entity_poly.type
_entity_poly.pdbx_seq_one_letter_code
_entity_poly.pdbx_strand_id
1 'polypeptide(L)'
;MLSRKDEMKNWLLNEVCKADPGCDKKIRELILADKKLVKKINEIFYTYNPMNDIKKSIMDFLTENKIIIRTCKECGKKNVISSDDILEASCEDCLQPLLKRQVQKKTVSFHKESQENYEGKKCIYCGSPVAPFSNMVCPRCYQSNSLYSIRFT
;
A
#
# COMPACT_ATOMS: atom_id res chain seq x y z
N MET A 1 4.11 13.23 -33.48
CA MET A 1 3.15 13.32 -32.35
C MET A 1 2.60 11.92 -32.10
N LEU A 2 2.61 11.46 -30.85
CA LEU A 2 1.90 10.22 -30.48
C LEU A 2 0.40 10.45 -30.64
N SER A 3 -0.33 9.46 -31.16
CA SER A 3 -1.79 9.56 -31.17
C SER A 3 -2.32 9.54 -29.73
N ARG A 4 -3.51 10.12 -29.47
CA ARG A 4 -4.14 10.05 -28.13
C ARG A 4 -4.28 8.62 -27.63
N LYS A 5 -4.51 7.68 -28.55
CA LYS A 5 -4.55 6.24 -28.27
C LYS A 5 -3.20 5.75 -27.76
N ASP A 6 -2.11 6.13 -28.41
CA ASP A 6 -0.76 5.73 -28.00
C ASP A 6 -0.33 6.39 -26.69
N GLU A 7 -0.76 7.63 -26.44
CA GLU A 7 -0.54 8.29 -25.16
C GLU A 7 -1.22 7.54 -24.00
N MET A 8 -2.48 7.13 -24.17
CA MET A 8 -3.20 6.35 -23.16
C MET A 8 -2.56 4.98 -22.94
N LYS A 9 -2.17 4.30 -24.02
CA LYS A 9 -1.46 3.02 -23.94
C LYS A 9 -0.13 3.14 -23.20
N ASN A 10 0.67 4.15 -23.55
CA ASN A 10 1.96 4.40 -22.94
C ASN A 10 1.82 4.76 -21.47
N TRP A 11 0.83 5.60 -21.12
CA TRP A 11 0.55 5.93 -19.74
C TRP A 11 0.19 4.69 -18.92
N LEU A 12 -0.75 3.86 -19.39
CA LEU A 12 -1.18 2.67 -18.65
C LEU A 12 -0.03 1.68 -18.46
N LEU A 13 0.75 1.43 -19.52
CA LEU A 13 1.89 0.52 -19.47
C LEU A 13 2.98 1.04 -18.53
N ASN A 14 3.38 2.31 -18.67
CA ASN A 14 4.56 2.84 -17.98
C ASN A 14 4.26 3.33 -16.56
N GLU A 15 3.14 4.03 -16.36
CA GLU A 15 2.82 4.64 -15.07
C GLU A 15 2.11 3.69 -14.13
N VAL A 16 1.11 2.94 -14.63
CA VAL A 16 0.28 2.05 -13.80
C VAL A 16 0.91 0.67 -13.72
N CYS A 17 1.23 0.07 -14.87
CA CYS A 17 1.76 -1.29 -14.94
C CYS A 17 3.29 -1.35 -14.77
N LYS A 18 3.97 -0.20 -14.67
CA LYS A 18 5.43 -0.09 -14.50
C LYS A 18 6.23 -0.93 -15.51
N ALA A 19 5.87 -0.81 -16.79
CA ALA A 19 6.45 -1.52 -17.94
C ALA A 19 6.29 -3.06 -17.93
N ASP A 20 5.23 -3.59 -17.31
CA ASP A 20 4.85 -5.01 -17.41
C ASP A 20 3.70 -5.22 -18.42
N PRO A 21 3.97 -5.83 -19.59
CA PRO A 21 2.95 -6.04 -20.62
C PRO A 21 1.83 -7.02 -20.22
N GLY A 22 2.13 -8.00 -19.36
CA GLY A 22 1.13 -8.94 -18.87
C GLY A 22 0.13 -8.26 -17.93
N CYS A 23 0.65 -7.36 -17.08
CA CYS A 23 -0.18 -6.49 -16.25
C CYS A 23 -1.05 -5.54 -17.09
N ASP A 24 -0.47 -4.88 -18.11
CA ASP A 24 -1.22 -3.98 -19.01
C ASP A 24 -2.37 -4.71 -19.71
N LYS A 25 -2.12 -5.92 -20.21
CA LYS A 25 -3.16 -6.74 -20.85
C LYS A 25 -4.34 -7.01 -19.90
N LYS A 26 -4.08 -7.46 -18.67
CA LYS A 26 -5.13 -7.76 -17.69
C LYS A 26 -5.93 -6.54 -17.26
N ILE A 27 -5.25 -5.43 -16.99
CA ILE A 27 -5.94 -4.19 -16.60
C ILE A 27 -6.86 -3.73 -17.73
N ARG A 28 -6.42 -3.85 -18.99
CA ARG A 28 -7.28 -3.54 -20.14
C ARG A 28 -8.47 -4.47 -20.28
N GLU A 29 -8.28 -5.77 -20.06
CA GLU A 29 -9.39 -6.74 -20.06
C GLU A 29 -10.44 -6.37 -18.99
N LEU A 30 -10.00 -5.98 -17.79
CA LEU A 30 -10.89 -5.51 -16.72
C LEU A 30 -11.64 -4.22 -17.11
N ILE A 31 -10.93 -3.23 -17.67
CA ILE A 31 -11.54 -1.98 -18.14
C ILE A 31 -12.57 -2.26 -19.24
N LEU A 32 -12.24 -3.11 -20.22
CA LEU A 32 -13.12 -3.44 -21.35
C LEU A 32 -14.35 -4.26 -20.92
N ALA A 33 -14.24 -5.03 -19.85
CA ALA A 33 -15.37 -5.75 -19.27
C ALA A 33 -16.40 -4.81 -18.61
N ASP A 34 -15.96 -3.67 -18.06
CA ASP A 34 -16.85 -2.66 -17.50
C ASP A 34 -17.42 -1.73 -18.58
N LYS A 35 -18.62 -2.08 -19.06
CA LYS A 35 -19.32 -1.29 -20.09
C LYS A 35 -19.62 0.15 -19.67
N LYS A 36 -19.82 0.42 -18.37
CA LYS A 36 -20.14 1.78 -17.88
C LYS A 36 -18.90 2.66 -17.96
N LEU A 37 -17.75 2.14 -17.50
CA LEU A 37 -16.48 2.83 -17.61
C LEU A 37 -16.10 3.06 -19.07
N VAL A 38 -16.22 2.05 -19.94
CA VAL A 38 -15.93 2.21 -21.38
C VAL A 38 -16.79 3.31 -22.00
N LYS A 39 -18.09 3.33 -21.70
CA LYS A 39 -18.98 4.40 -22.16
C LYS A 39 -18.51 5.77 -21.69
N LYS A 40 -18.20 5.92 -20.40
CA LYS A 40 -17.69 7.16 -19.81
C LYS A 40 -16.37 7.61 -20.46
N ILE A 41 -15.43 6.70 -20.66
CA ILE A 41 -14.15 7.00 -21.35
C ILE A 41 -14.41 7.48 -22.77
N ASN A 42 -15.30 6.83 -23.51
CA ASN A 42 -15.64 7.23 -24.88
C ASN A 42 -16.29 8.62 -24.92
N GLU A 43 -17.18 8.94 -24.00
CA GLU A 43 -17.78 10.28 -23.88
C GLU A 43 -16.72 11.35 -23.60
N ILE A 44 -15.79 11.09 -22.67
CA ILE A 44 -14.69 12.00 -22.35
C ILE A 44 -13.73 12.13 -23.54
N PHE A 45 -13.47 11.07 -24.29
CA PHE A 45 -12.47 11.08 -25.36
C PHE A 45 -12.69 12.17 -26.43
N TYR A 46 -13.95 12.57 -26.63
CA TYR A 46 -14.34 13.62 -27.57
C TYR A 46 -14.33 15.05 -27.00
N THR A 47 -13.98 15.24 -25.72
CA THR A 47 -13.91 16.58 -25.09
C THR A 47 -12.56 17.27 -25.30
N TYR A 48 -12.47 18.53 -24.86
CA TYR A 48 -11.23 19.30 -24.88
C TYR A 48 -10.31 18.87 -23.73
N ASN A 49 -9.10 18.42 -24.05
CA ASN A 49 -8.10 17.87 -23.11
C ASN A 49 -8.57 16.63 -22.31
N PRO A 50 -8.92 15.52 -22.99
CA PRO A 50 -9.63 14.39 -22.38
C PRO A 50 -8.74 13.50 -21.49
N MET A 51 -7.42 13.61 -21.62
CA MET A 51 -6.49 12.63 -21.06
C MET A 51 -6.51 12.58 -19.54
N ASN A 52 -6.58 13.73 -18.86
CA ASN A 52 -6.57 13.76 -17.39
C ASN A 52 -7.83 13.12 -16.81
N ASP A 53 -9.00 13.39 -17.41
CA ASP A 53 -10.28 12.87 -16.94
C ASP A 53 -10.44 11.37 -17.22
N ILE A 54 -9.89 10.89 -18.34
CA ILE A 54 -9.81 9.44 -18.63
C ILE A 54 -8.90 8.74 -17.62
N LYS A 55 -7.70 9.28 -17.38
CA LYS A 55 -6.74 8.73 -16.40
C LYS A 55 -7.38 8.63 -15.03
N LYS A 56 -8.04 9.72 -14.59
CA LYS A 56 -8.77 9.75 -13.32
C LYS A 56 -9.88 8.69 -13.29
N SER A 57 -10.71 8.61 -14.33
CA SER A 57 -11.80 7.62 -14.38
C SER A 57 -11.31 6.17 -14.31
N ILE A 58 -10.16 5.86 -14.93
CA ILE A 58 -9.54 4.53 -14.84
C ILE A 58 -9.02 4.27 -13.42
N MET A 59 -8.32 5.24 -12.81
CA MET A 59 -7.79 5.09 -11.45
C MET A 59 -8.88 4.96 -10.40
N ASP A 60 -9.96 5.73 -10.54
CA ASP A 60 -11.14 5.65 -9.68
C ASP A 60 -11.76 4.25 -9.80
N PHE A 61 -11.96 3.73 -11.02
CA PHE A 61 -12.44 2.36 -11.23
C PHE A 61 -11.57 1.30 -10.57
N LEU A 62 -10.24 1.38 -10.72
CA LEU A 62 -9.33 0.43 -10.09
C LEU A 62 -9.43 0.49 -8.56
N THR A 63 -9.59 1.69 -7.99
CA THR A 63 -9.72 1.89 -6.55
C THR A 63 -11.06 1.38 -6.02
N GLU A 64 -12.16 1.71 -6.71
CA GLU A 64 -13.52 1.28 -6.35
C GLU A 64 -13.68 -0.24 -6.39
N ASN A 65 -13.06 -0.89 -7.38
CA ASN A 65 -13.04 -2.35 -7.50
C ASN A 65 -11.92 -3.00 -6.68
N LYS A 66 -11.20 -2.21 -5.87
CA LYS A 66 -10.12 -2.67 -4.99
C LYS A 66 -9.02 -3.44 -5.73
N ILE A 67 -8.80 -3.12 -7.01
CA ILE A 67 -7.80 -3.78 -7.84
C ILE A 67 -6.42 -3.22 -7.48
N ILE A 68 -5.50 -4.10 -7.10
CA ILE A 68 -4.12 -3.76 -6.77
C ILE A 68 -3.15 -4.56 -7.66
N ILE A 69 -1.98 -3.96 -7.92
CA ILE A 69 -0.89 -4.60 -8.64
C ILE A 69 0.20 -4.97 -7.64
N ARG A 70 0.47 -6.26 -7.47
CA ARG A 70 1.49 -6.78 -6.56
C ARG A 70 2.57 -7.54 -7.31
N THR A 71 3.81 -7.07 -7.19
CA THR A 71 5.00 -7.78 -7.65
C THR A 71 5.28 -9.00 -6.76
N CYS A 72 5.38 -10.19 -7.35
CA CYS A 72 5.84 -11.38 -6.64
C CYS A 72 7.30 -11.21 -6.23
N LYS A 73 7.61 -11.49 -4.96
CA LYS A 73 8.98 -11.35 -4.43
C LYS A 73 9.93 -12.43 -4.93
N GLU A 74 9.40 -13.56 -5.39
CA GLU A 74 10.21 -14.73 -5.77
C GLU A 74 10.56 -14.68 -7.26
N CYS A 75 9.58 -14.48 -8.16
CA CYS A 75 9.81 -14.44 -9.61
C CYS A 75 9.77 -13.05 -10.24
N GLY A 76 9.43 -11.99 -9.49
CA GLY A 76 9.35 -10.62 -10.01
C GLY A 76 8.12 -10.30 -10.88
N LYS A 77 7.29 -11.30 -11.22
CA LYS A 77 6.06 -11.09 -12.02
C LYS A 77 5.06 -10.19 -11.29
N LYS A 78 4.39 -9.28 -11.99
CA LYS A 78 3.30 -8.48 -11.43
C LYS A 78 1.97 -9.21 -11.56
N ASN A 79 1.22 -9.24 -10.47
CA ASN A 79 -0.08 -9.90 -10.37
C ASN A 79 -1.14 -8.82 -10.12
N VAL A 80 -2.22 -8.88 -10.88
CA VAL A 80 -3.38 -8.00 -10.72
C VAL A 80 -4.39 -8.77 -9.88
N ILE A 81 -4.66 -8.30 -8.67
CA ILE A 81 -5.50 -9.01 -7.69
C ILE A 81 -6.47 -8.04 -7.02
N SER A 82 -7.55 -8.54 -6.45
CA SER A 82 -8.37 -7.78 -5.51
C SER A 82 -7.61 -7.59 -4.19
N SER A 83 -7.75 -6.43 -3.56
CA SER A 83 -7.17 -6.18 -2.24
C SER A 83 -7.78 -7.07 -1.17
N ASP A 84 -9.04 -7.49 -1.35
CA ASP A 84 -9.74 -8.37 -0.42
C ASP A 84 -9.07 -9.77 -0.38
N ASP A 85 -8.51 -10.21 -1.51
CA ASP A 85 -7.88 -11.53 -1.65
C ASP A 85 -6.39 -11.52 -1.33
N ILE A 86 -5.80 -10.39 -0.94
CA ILE A 86 -4.33 -10.22 -0.84
C ILE A 86 -3.66 -11.22 0.12
N LEU A 87 -4.38 -11.66 1.16
CA LEU A 87 -3.87 -12.58 2.18
C LEU A 87 -3.79 -14.04 1.72
N GLU A 88 -4.51 -14.37 0.65
CA GLU A 88 -4.63 -15.73 0.09
C GLU A 88 -4.08 -15.80 -1.34
N ALA A 89 -3.94 -14.65 -1.99
CA ALA A 89 -3.45 -14.54 -3.35
C ALA A 89 -2.03 -15.10 -3.49
N SER A 90 -1.88 -15.97 -4.48
CA SER A 90 -0.63 -16.59 -4.88
C SER A 90 -0.20 -16.07 -6.25
N CYS A 91 1.11 -16.05 -6.50
CA CYS A 91 1.61 -15.64 -7.79
C CYS A 91 1.18 -16.64 -8.87
N GLU A 92 0.66 -16.15 -9.98
CA GLU A 92 0.18 -17.03 -11.05
C GLU A 92 1.30 -17.81 -11.77
N ASP A 93 2.56 -17.39 -11.62
CA ASP A 93 3.70 -18.07 -12.25
C ASP A 93 4.29 -19.15 -11.35
N CYS A 94 4.72 -18.74 -10.16
CA CYS A 94 5.50 -19.59 -9.26
C CYS A 94 4.67 -20.14 -8.11
N LEU A 95 3.38 -19.80 -8.04
CA LEU A 95 2.41 -20.21 -7.01
C LEU A 95 2.80 -19.83 -5.58
N GLN A 96 3.84 -18.99 -5.41
CA GLN A 96 4.27 -18.52 -4.12
C GLN A 96 3.31 -17.45 -3.59
N PRO A 97 3.03 -17.41 -2.27
CA PRO A 97 2.18 -16.39 -1.67
C PRO A 97 2.69 -14.97 -1.97
N LEU A 98 1.80 -14.09 -2.43
CA LEU A 98 2.16 -12.70 -2.73
C LEU A 98 2.41 -11.89 -1.45
N LEU A 99 1.78 -12.29 -0.35
CA LEU A 99 2.07 -11.81 0.99
C LEU A 99 2.70 -12.95 1.79
N LYS A 100 3.98 -12.78 2.19
CA LYS A 100 4.57 -13.66 3.20
C LYS A 100 3.84 -13.41 4.51
N ARG A 101 2.95 -14.32 4.92
CA ARG A 101 2.47 -14.33 6.31
C ARG A 101 3.72 -14.45 7.17
N GLN A 102 4.08 -13.39 7.90
CA GLN A 102 4.96 -13.57 9.03
C GLN A 102 4.18 -14.43 10.01
N VAL A 103 4.38 -15.74 9.93
CA VAL A 103 4.08 -16.62 11.04
C VAL A 103 5.04 -16.13 12.11
N GLN A 104 4.57 -15.21 12.97
CA GLN A 104 5.10 -15.14 14.30
C GLN A 104 4.89 -16.56 14.83
N LYS A 105 5.92 -17.39 14.70
CA LYS A 105 6.06 -18.56 15.53
C LYS A 105 6.03 -17.95 16.93
N LYS A 106 4.84 -17.91 17.54
CA LYS A 106 4.73 -17.97 18.98
C LYS A 106 5.35 -19.31 19.33
N THR A 107 6.67 -19.35 19.38
CA THR A 107 7.39 -20.29 20.21
C THR A 107 6.80 -20.06 21.58
N VAL A 108 5.87 -20.93 21.95
CA VAL A 108 5.48 -21.17 23.33
C VAL A 108 6.71 -21.82 23.96
N SER A 109 7.77 -21.03 24.14
CA SER A 109 8.85 -21.38 25.03
C SER A 109 8.29 -21.18 26.43
N PHE A 110 7.88 -22.28 27.04
CA PHE A 110 7.78 -22.44 28.48
C PHE A 110 9.14 -22.06 29.10
N HIS A 111 9.35 -20.77 29.33
CA HIS A 111 10.46 -20.30 30.14
C HIS A 111 9.91 -19.31 31.16
N LYS A 112 9.91 -19.83 32.40
CA LYS A 112 10.06 -19.15 33.68
C LYS A 112 10.01 -17.62 33.62
N GLU A 113 9.03 -17.08 34.35
CA GLU A 113 9.14 -15.87 35.17
C GLU A 113 10.49 -15.16 35.08
N SER A 114 10.62 -14.27 34.10
CA SER A 114 11.54 -13.16 34.19
C SER A 114 10.69 -11.89 34.21
N GLN A 115 10.59 -11.29 35.38
CA GLN A 115 10.29 -9.87 35.54
C GLN A 115 11.33 -9.10 34.72
N GLU A 116 11.06 -8.87 33.44
CA GLU A 116 11.85 -7.90 32.67
C GLU A 116 11.44 -6.51 33.17
N ASN A 117 12.37 -5.92 33.91
CA ASN A 117 12.41 -4.50 34.24
C ASN A 117 12.15 -3.68 32.98
N TYR A 118 10.90 -3.27 32.77
CA TYR A 118 10.57 -2.20 31.85
C TYR A 118 11.23 -0.93 32.42
N GLU A 119 12.45 -0.63 31.96
CA GLU A 119 13.03 0.72 32.06
C GLU A 119 12.24 1.65 31.14
N GLY A 120 10.97 1.87 31.48
CA GLY A 120 10.10 2.80 30.80
C GLY A 120 10.67 4.20 30.94
N LYS A 121 10.71 4.95 29.82
CA LYS A 121 11.05 6.38 29.84
C LYS A 121 10.22 7.07 30.91
N LYS A 122 10.83 7.97 31.67
CA LYS A 122 10.15 8.79 32.68
C LYS A 122 10.03 10.23 32.18
N CYS A 123 8.94 10.89 32.54
CA CYS A 123 8.76 12.31 32.31
C CYS A 123 9.86 13.10 33.02
N ILE A 124 10.50 14.05 32.32
CA ILE A 124 11.60 14.84 32.90
C ILE A 124 11.14 15.78 34.03
N TYR A 125 9.85 16.14 34.06
CA TYR A 125 9.30 17.08 35.04
C TYR A 125 8.79 16.40 36.32
N CYS A 126 8.17 15.22 36.19
CA CYS A 126 7.47 14.58 37.31
C CYS A 126 7.90 13.13 37.56
N GLY A 127 8.88 12.61 36.82
CA GLY A 127 9.44 11.27 36.98
C GLY A 127 8.46 10.13 36.68
N SER A 128 7.24 10.43 36.21
CA SER A 128 6.19 9.43 35.97
C SER A 128 6.48 8.66 34.67
N PRO A 129 6.15 7.37 34.59
CA PRO A 129 6.40 6.56 33.39
C PRO A 129 5.65 7.14 32.19
N VAL A 130 6.31 7.18 31.04
CA VAL A 130 5.74 7.60 29.75
C VAL A 130 5.96 6.49 28.72
N ALA A 131 4.98 6.31 27.83
CA ALA A 131 5.07 5.28 26.81
C ALA A 131 6.20 5.64 25.81
N PRO A 132 6.97 4.65 25.32
CA PRO A 132 8.13 4.92 24.46
C PRO A 132 7.77 5.57 23.12
N PHE A 133 6.50 5.50 22.71
CA PHE A 133 5.93 6.14 21.53
C PHE A 133 5.06 7.38 21.85
N SER A 134 4.84 7.74 23.13
CA SER A 134 4.11 8.97 23.49
C SER A 134 5.05 10.18 23.40
N ASN A 135 5.39 10.57 22.18
CA ASN A 135 6.36 11.61 21.90
C ASN A 135 5.91 13.05 22.24
N MET A 136 4.78 13.30 22.91
CA MET A 136 4.32 14.68 23.02
C MET A 136 3.73 15.14 24.36
N VAL A 137 3.18 14.31 25.25
CA VAL A 137 2.56 14.84 26.49
C VAL A 137 2.62 13.82 27.64
N CYS A 138 3.10 14.25 28.82
CA CYS A 138 3.02 13.45 30.05
C CYS A 138 1.56 13.33 30.53
N PRO A 139 1.05 12.13 30.83
CA PRO A 139 -0.35 11.95 31.25
C PRO A 139 -0.65 12.53 32.64
N ARG A 140 0.38 12.86 33.44
CA ARG A 140 0.21 13.36 34.81
C ARG A 140 0.31 14.87 34.91
N CYS A 141 1.32 15.47 34.29
CA CYS A 141 1.57 16.91 34.37
C CYS A 141 1.24 17.67 33.08
N TYR A 142 0.84 16.96 32.02
CA TYR A 142 0.48 17.51 30.71
C TYR A 142 1.59 18.35 30.04
N GLN A 143 2.82 18.27 30.54
CA GLN A 143 3.99 18.89 29.92
C GLN A 143 4.52 18.03 28.77
N SER A 144 5.06 18.69 27.74
CA SER A 144 5.64 18.01 26.59
C SER A 144 7.06 17.56 26.87
N ASN A 145 7.33 16.27 26.69
CA ASN A 145 8.68 15.73 26.75
C ASN A 145 9.33 15.95 25.38
N SER A 146 9.92 17.12 25.14
CA SER A 146 10.61 17.40 23.87
C SER A 146 11.82 16.47 23.71
N LEU A 147 11.98 15.85 22.54
CA LEU A 147 13.05 14.91 22.21
C LEU A 147 14.47 15.53 22.17
N TYR A 148 14.60 16.85 22.43
CA TYR A 148 15.87 17.58 22.26
C TYR A 148 16.64 17.86 23.55
N SER A 149 16.13 17.51 24.74
CA SER A 149 16.92 17.61 25.97
C SER A 149 17.58 16.28 26.33
N ILE A 150 18.51 15.84 25.47
CA ILE A 150 19.46 14.79 25.82
C ILE A 150 20.54 15.43 26.69
N ARG A 151 20.55 15.11 28.00
CA ARG A 151 21.80 15.08 28.77
C ARG A 151 22.11 13.63 29.04
N PHE A 152 23.17 13.13 28.41
CA PHE A 152 23.85 11.93 28.89
C PHE A 152 24.61 12.33 30.14
N THR A 153 24.18 11.82 31.28
CA THR A 153 24.98 11.70 32.51
C THR A 153 24.61 10.40 33.17
#